data_AF-A0A4Q2ZUW7-F1
#
_entry.id   AF-A0A4Q2ZUW7-F1
#
_cell.length_a   1.000
_cell.length_b   1.000
_cell.length_c   1.000
_cell.angle_alpha   90.00
_cell.angle_beta   90.00
_cell.angle_gamma   90.00
#
_symmetry.space_group_name_H-M   'P 1'
#
loop_
_entity.id
_entity.type
_entity.pdbx_description
1 polymer ?
#
loop_
_entity_poly.entity_id
_entity_poly.type
_entity_poly.pdbx_seq_one_letter_code
_entity_poly.pdbx_strand_id
1 'polypeptide(L)'
;FYRTNSQSRSLEEALLRRRIPYTIYGSLEFYERLEIKDLLAYLRLMSNPADDVSFLRIYNVPTRGLGDKALETLQKFATLQGVSLWKAAAAASMSPRRSTKSAPPSKRAGSSNIGSAIPSASAPKRVRE
;
A
#
# COMPACT_ATOMS: atom_id res chain seq x y z
N PHE A 1 38.31 24.46 4.14
CA PHE A 1 38.05 23.01 4.06
C PHE A 1 37.41 22.55 5.35
N TYR A 2 36.27 21.85 5.26
CA TYR A 2 35.55 21.27 6.39
C TYR A 2 35.42 19.75 6.16
N ARG A 3 35.35 18.96 7.24
CA ARG A 3 35.47 17.49 7.19
C ARG A 3 34.14 16.76 7.02
N THR A 4 33.04 17.41 7.40
CA THR A 4 31.69 16.86 7.32
C THR A 4 30.75 17.88 6.68
N ASN A 5 29.83 17.45 5.82
CA ASN A 5 28.87 18.33 5.15
C ASN A 5 28.01 19.16 6.13
N SER A 6 27.76 18.65 7.34
CA SER A 6 27.05 19.41 8.40
C SER A 6 27.79 20.67 8.86
N GLN A 7 29.11 20.75 8.68
CA GLN A 7 29.93 21.91 9.03
C GLN A 7 29.80 23.06 8.03
N SER A 8 29.31 22.81 6.81
CA SER A 8 29.11 23.86 5.81
C SER A 8 27.99 24.82 6.22
N ARG A 9 26.97 24.32 6.92
CA ARG A 9 25.74 25.05 7.27
C ARG A 9 25.99 26.34 8.05
N SER A 10 26.88 26.33 9.04
CA SER A 10 27.20 27.53 9.83
C SER A 10 27.94 28.59 9.00
N LEU A 11 28.74 28.16 8.02
CA LEU A 11 29.42 29.04 7.07
C LEU A 11 28.43 29.64 6.07
N GLU A 12 27.50 28.83 5.56
CA GLU A 12 26.43 29.24 4.66
C GLU A 12 25.52 30.29 5.30
N GLU A 13 25.08 30.07 6.55
CA GLU A 13 24.26 31.04 7.30
C GLU A 13 25.00 32.38 7.52
N ALA A 14 26.32 32.35 7.73
CA ALA A 14 27.12 33.57 7.84
C ALA A 14 27.24 34.33 6.51
N LEU A 15 27.46 33.61 5.40
CA LEU A 15 27.56 34.18 4.05
C LEU A 15 26.21 34.71 3.56
N LEU A 16 25.12 33.98 3.84
CA LEU A 16 23.74 34.36 3.53
C LEU A 16 23.35 35.66 4.24
N ARG A 17 23.65 35.78 5.54
CA ARG A 17 23.40 37.02 6.31
C ARG A 17 24.11 38.24 5.74
N ARG A 18 25.30 38.04 5.15
CA ARG A 18 26.10 39.09 4.52
C ARG A 18 25.78 39.30 3.04
N ARG A 19 24.81 38.56 2.48
CA ARG A 19 24.43 38.55 1.05
C ARG A 19 25.63 38.34 0.12
N ILE A 20 26.62 37.56 0.55
CA ILE A 20 27.77 37.20 -0.28
C ILE A 20 27.36 36.01 -1.15
N PRO A 21 27.46 36.09 -2.48
CA PRO A 21 27.14 34.96 -3.35
C PRO A 21 28.14 33.81 -3.08
N TYR A 22 27.63 32.59 -2.91
CA TYR A 22 28.43 31.40 -2.68
C TYR A 22 27.83 30.20 -3.42
N THR A 23 28.66 29.19 -3.67
CA THR A 23 28.24 27.91 -4.27
C THR A 23 28.77 26.79 -3.41
N ILE A 24 27.89 25.88 -3.01
CA ILE A 24 28.26 24.72 -2.21
C ILE A 24 28.40 23.53 -3.15
N TYR A 25 29.55 22.86 -3.07
CA TYR A 25 29.76 21.60 -3.74
C TYR A 25 29.52 20.47 -2.72
N GLY A 26 28.58 19.57 -3.01
CA GLY A 26 28.35 18.36 -2.22
C GLY A 26 27.35 18.44 -1.05
N SER A 27 26.63 19.56 -0.85
CA SER A 27 25.71 19.71 0.31
C SER A 27 24.22 19.52 -0.02
N LEU A 28 23.91 18.86 -1.14
CA LEU A 28 22.60 18.25 -1.34
C LEU A 28 22.80 16.94 -2.09
N GLU A 29 22.34 15.85 -1.49
CA GLU A 29 22.27 14.52 -2.10
C GLU A 29 21.23 14.56 -3.23
N PHE A 30 21.63 15.08 -4.39
CA PHE A 30 20.75 15.23 -5.56
C PHE A 30 20.00 13.92 -5.85
N TYR A 31 20.73 12.80 -5.89
CA TYR A 31 20.18 11.47 -6.13
C TYR A 31 19.33 10.89 -4.99
N GLU A 32 19.34 11.49 -3.80
CA GLU A 32 18.51 11.05 -2.68
C GLU A 32 17.10 11.65 -2.72
N ARG A 33 16.89 12.69 -3.54
CA ARG A 33 15.58 13.29 -3.76
C ARG A 33 14.59 12.24 -4.28
N LEU A 34 13.41 12.21 -3.67
CA LEU A 34 12.35 11.24 -4.01
C LEU A 34 12.03 11.25 -5.50
N GLU A 35 11.81 12.43 -6.07
CA GLU A 35 11.51 12.61 -7.50
C GLU A 35 12.58 12.00 -8.42
N ILE A 36 13.86 12.16 -8.07
CA ILE A 36 14.98 11.66 -8.87
C ILE A 36 15.04 10.15 -8.79
N LYS A 37 14.87 9.59 -7.59
CA LYS A 37 14.84 8.14 -7.41
C LYS A 37 13.64 7.50 -8.13
N ASP A 38 12.50 8.17 -8.13
CA ASP A 38 11.28 7.66 -8.78
C ASP A 38 11.45 7.69 -10.31
N LEU A 39 12.01 8.77 -10.86
CA LEU A 39 12.33 8.85 -12.29
C LEU A 39 13.38 7.81 -12.70
N LEU A 40 14.42 7.60 -11.88
CA LEU A 40 15.39 6.54 -12.11
C LEU A 40 14.75 5.14 -12.09
N ALA A 41 13.82 4.89 -11.17
CA ALA A 41 13.09 3.63 -11.13
C ALA A 41 12.20 3.42 -12.36
N TYR A 42 11.57 4.48 -12.88
CA TYR A 42 10.88 4.43 -14.18
C TYR A 42 11.81 4.04 -15.32
N LEU A 43 12.94 4.73 -15.46
CA LEU A 43 13.90 4.44 -16.52
C LEU A 43 14.48 3.02 -16.42
N ARG A 44 14.79 2.58 -15.20
CA ARG A 44 15.26 1.22 -14.94
C ARG A 44 14.22 0.18 -15.34
N LEU A 45 12.95 0.40 -15.04
CA LEU A 45 11.89 -0.53 -15.42
C LEU A 45 11.67 -0.60 -16.94
N MET A 46 11.82 0.54 -17.64
CA MET A 46 11.75 0.56 -19.11
C MET A 46 12.92 -0.21 -19.76
N SER A 47 14.12 -0.13 -19.17
CA SER A 47 15.30 -0.86 -19.66
C SER A 47 15.28 -2.34 -19.25
N ASN A 48 14.89 -2.63 -18.02
CA ASN A 48 14.82 -3.97 -17.45
C ASN A 48 13.47 -4.23 -16.76
N PRO A 49 12.49 -4.81 -17.47
CA PRO A 49 11.19 -5.16 -16.89
C PRO A 49 11.21 -6.29 -15.85
N ALA A 50 12.37 -6.89 -15.57
CA ALA A 50 12.54 -7.89 -14.52
C ALA A 50 12.97 -7.30 -13.17
N ASP A 51 13.14 -5.97 -13.07
CA ASP A 51 13.52 -5.29 -11.83
C ASP A 51 12.30 -5.04 -10.92
N ASP A 52 12.05 -6.01 -10.03
CA ASP A 52 10.98 -5.95 -9.03
C ASP A 52 11.18 -4.82 -8.01
N VAL A 53 12.42 -4.44 -7.70
CA VAL A 53 12.72 -3.37 -6.71
C VAL A 53 12.29 -2.02 -7.26
N SER A 54 12.64 -1.75 -8.52
CA SER A 54 12.18 -0.52 -9.20
C SER A 54 10.66 -0.51 -9.33
N PHE A 55 10.03 -1.64 -9.68
CA PHE A 55 8.57 -1.74 -9.77
C PHE A 55 7.87 -1.43 -8.45
N LEU A 56 8.30 -2.05 -7.34
CA LEU A 56 7.76 -1.84 -6.00
C LEU A 56 7.89 -0.40 -5.50
N ARG A 57 8.85 0.35 -6.04
CA ARG A 57 8.99 1.77 -5.73
C ARG A 57 7.94 2.62 -6.46
N ILE A 58 7.74 2.39 -7.75
CA ILE A 58 6.92 3.27 -8.61
C ILE A 58 5.48 2.79 -8.81
N TYR A 59 5.08 1.64 -8.24
CA TYR A 59 3.76 1.05 -8.50
C TYR A 59 2.58 2.00 -8.21
N ASN A 60 2.70 2.87 -7.20
CA ASN A 60 1.65 3.83 -6.80
C ASN A 60 2.10 5.29 -6.86
N VAL A 61 3.11 5.62 -7.67
CA VAL A 61 3.59 6.98 -7.90
C VAL A 61 3.47 7.29 -9.39
N PRO A 62 2.62 8.21 -9.87
CA PRO A 62 1.58 8.96 -9.15
C PRO A 62 0.50 8.03 -8.58
N THR A 63 -0.34 8.52 -7.67
CA THR A 63 -1.34 7.70 -6.98
C THR A 63 -2.32 7.06 -7.98
N ARG A 64 -2.28 5.73 -8.06
CA ARG A 64 -3.14 4.91 -8.96
C ARG A 64 -4.31 4.25 -8.21
N GLY A 65 -4.43 4.46 -6.91
CA GLY A 65 -5.42 3.79 -6.06
C GLY A 65 -5.11 2.31 -5.83
N LEU A 66 -3.87 1.88 -6.06
CA LEU A 66 -3.41 0.52 -5.76
C LEU A 66 -3.09 0.43 -4.26
N GLY A 67 -3.90 -0.31 -3.52
CA GLY A 67 -3.66 -0.59 -2.10
C GLY A 67 -2.79 -1.84 -1.88
N ASP A 68 -2.37 -2.05 -0.63
CA ASP A 68 -1.47 -3.14 -0.25
C ASP A 68 -2.00 -4.54 -0.64
N LYS A 69 -3.33 -4.74 -0.57
CA LYS A 69 -3.97 -6.00 -0.99
C LYS A 69 -3.79 -6.29 -2.49
N ALA A 70 -3.79 -5.26 -3.33
CA ALA A 70 -3.55 -5.42 -4.76
C ALA A 70 -2.10 -5.83 -5.03
N LEU A 71 -1.15 -5.28 -4.26
CA LEU A 71 0.25 -5.65 -4.36
C LEU A 71 0.49 -7.09 -3.89
N GLU A 72 -0.09 -7.49 -2.77
CA GLU A 72 0.05 -8.85 -2.23
C GLU A 72 -0.52 -9.91 -3.19
N THR A 73 -1.69 -9.64 -3.78
CA THR A 73 -2.28 -10.54 -4.79
C THR A 73 -1.44 -10.64 -6.05
N LEU A 74 -0.85 -9.52 -6.49
CA LEU A 74 0.09 -9.49 -7.61
C LEU A 74 1.36 -10.29 -7.32
N GLN A 75 1.95 -10.14 -6.14
CA GLN A 75 3.12 -10.91 -5.70
C GLN A 75 2.83 -12.40 -5.69
N LYS A 76 1.70 -12.83 -5.11
CA LYS A 76 1.28 -14.24 -5.13
C LYS A 76 1.15 -14.77 -6.56
N PHE A 77 0.54 -13.98 -7.46
CA PHE A 77 0.42 -14.36 -8.86
C PHE A 77 1.78 -14.47 -9.56
N ALA A 78 2.68 -13.51 -9.33
CA ALA A 78 4.04 -13.52 -9.87
C ALA A 78 4.82 -14.77 -9.40
N THR A 79 4.73 -15.12 -8.11
CA THR A 79 5.37 -16.32 -7.55
C THR A 79 4.80 -17.61 -8.15
N LEU A 80 3.48 -17.72 -8.29
CA LEU A 80 2.82 -18.90 -8.87
C LEU A 80 3.19 -19.12 -10.35
N GLN A 81 3.37 -18.04 -11.11
CA GLN A 81 3.70 -18.09 -12.53
C GLN A 81 5.22 -18.06 -12.81
N GLY A 82 6.05 -17.78 -11.79
CA GLY A 82 7.50 -17.63 -11.94
C GLY A 82 7.90 -16.46 -12.84
N VAL A 83 7.12 -15.37 -12.86
CA VAL A 83 7.36 -14.19 -13.71
C VAL A 83 7.62 -12.94 -12.87
N SER A 84 8.25 -11.92 -13.46
CA SER A 84 8.47 -10.63 -12.79
C SER A 84 7.15 -9.90 -12.49
N LEU A 85 7.16 -9.00 -11.51
CA LEU A 85 5.97 -8.23 -11.11
C LEU A 85 5.38 -7.41 -12.26
N TRP A 86 6.23 -6.88 -13.14
CA TRP A 86 5.78 -6.18 -14.35
C TRP A 86 4.99 -7.08 -15.30
N LYS A 87 5.52 -8.28 -15.58
CA LYS A 87 4.84 -9.26 -16.45
C LYS A 87 3.55 -9.76 -15.83
N ALA A 88 3.57 -10.02 -14.52
CA ALA A 88 2.38 -10.35 -13.75
C ALA A 88 1.30 -9.24 -13.87
N ALA A 89 1.69 -7.97 -13.79
CA ALA A 89 0.78 -6.84 -13.89
C ALA A 89 0.21 -6.69 -15.31
N ALA A 90 1.04 -6.91 -16.34
CA ALA A 90 0.60 -6.92 -17.74
C ALA A 90 -0.36 -8.09 -18.04
N ALA A 91 -0.12 -9.27 -17.49
CA ALA A 91 -1.03 -10.40 -17.61
C ALA A 91 -2.36 -10.14 -16.88
N ALA A 92 -2.30 -9.51 -15.70
CA ALA A 92 -3.49 -9.13 -14.94
C ALA A 92 -4.35 -8.08 -15.66
N SER A 93 -3.76 -7.17 -16.44
CA SER A 93 -4.50 -6.18 -17.23
C SER A 93 -5.19 -6.79 -18.47
N MET A 94 -4.61 -7.84 -19.05
CA MET A 94 -5.21 -8.58 -20.18
C MET A 94 -6.36 -9.49 -19.75
N SER A 95 -6.45 -9.89 -18.48
CA SER A 95 -7.56 -10.69 -17.99
C SER A 95 -8.84 -9.83 -17.87
N PRO A 96 -9.97 -10.22 -18.48
CA PRO A 96 -11.21 -9.44 -18.39
C PRO A 96 -11.63 -9.27 -16.92
N ARG A 97 -11.88 -8.02 -16.51
CA ARG A 97 -12.29 -7.57 -15.17
C ARG A 97 -12.99 -8.64 -14.33
N ARG A 98 -12.29 -9.21 -13.34
CA ARG A 98 -12.96 -9.73 -12.13
C ARG A 98 -13.40 -8.52 -11.31
N SER A 99 -14.64 -8.09 -11.51
CA SER A 99 -15.29 -7.12 -10.65
C SER A 99 -15.38 -7.66 -9.21
N THR A 100 -14.43 -7.31 -8.35
CA THR A 100 -14.66 -7.41 -6.90
C THR A 100 -15.44 -6.17 -6.47
N LYS A 101 -16.75 -6.16 -6.76
CA LYS A 101 -17.68 -5.43 -5.91
C LYS A 101 -17.54 -6.05 -4.53
N SER A 102 -16.97 -5.30 -3.59
CA SER A 102 -17.25 -5.46 -2.17
C SER A 102 -18.76 -5.37 -1.97
N ALA A 103 -19.45 -6.51 -1.91
CA ALA A 103 -20.82 -6.58 -1.42
C ALA A 103 -20.78 -6.37 0.10
N PRO A 104 -21.58 -5.48 0.68
CA PRO A 104 -21.71 -5.40 2.14
C PRO A 104 -22.39 -6.68 2.64
N PRO A 105 -22.08 -7.16 3.86
CA PRO A 105 -22.73 -8.35 4.39
C PRO A 105 -24.21 -8.05 4.59
N SER A 106 -25.08 -8.72 3.83
CA SER A 106 -26.52 -8.66 4.02
C SER A 106 -26.85 -9.20 5.42
N LYS A 107 -27.33 -8.31 6.29
CA LYS A 107 -28.00 -8.68 7.54
C LYS A 107 -29.02 -9.78 7.22
N ARG A 108 -28.85 -10.97 7.80
CA ARG A 108 -29.93 -11.96 7.87
C ARG A 108 -31.04 -11.37 8.74
N ALA A 109 -32.04 -10.78 8.11
CA ALA A 109 -33.33 -10.47 8.71
C ALA A 109 -34.07 -11.78 9.02
N GLY A 110 -34.76 -11.79 10.16
CA GLY A 110 -35.30 -12.98 10.80
C GLY A 110 -36.40 -13.71 10.04
N SER A 111 -36.47 -15.02 10.30
CA SER A 111 -37.67 -15.83 10.11
C SER A 111 -38.38 -15.97 11.45
N SER A 112 -39.42 -15.15 11.64
CA SER A 112 -40.50 -15.38 12.59
C SER A 112 -41.56 -16.30 11.97
N ASN A 113 -41.96 -17.35 12.69
CA ASN A 113 -43.29 -17.97 12.68
C ASN A 113 -43.32 -18.90 13.92
N ILE A 114 -43.95 -18.51 15.04
CA ILE A 114 -45.38 -18.57 15.37
C ILE A 114 -45.99 -19.97 15.16
N GLY A 115 -45.99 -20.74 16.25
CA GLY A 115 -47.21 -21.34 16.81
C GLY A 115 -47.74 -22.66 16.24
N SER A 116 -47.59 -23.74 17.01
CA SER A 116 -48.61 -24.81 17.07
C SER A 116 -48.59 -25.55 18.43
N ALA A 117 -49.61 -25.25 19.23
CA ALA A 117 -50.43 -26.13 20.08
C ALA A 117 -49.84 -27.04 21.19
N ILE A 118 -50.32 -26.72 22.41
CA ILE A 118 -50.45 -27.39 23.74
C ILE A 118 -51.28 -28.72 23.65
N PRO A 119 -51.52 -29.59 24.69
CA PRO A 119 -51.53 -29.35 26.15
C PRO A 119 -51.18 -30.45 27.20
N SER A 120 -51.09 -29.97 28.45
CA SER A 120 -51.50 -30.56 29.75
C SER A 120 -50.70 -31.69 30.43
N ALA A 121 -50.28 -31.45 31.68
CA ALA A 121 -50.66 -32.26 32.86
C ALA A 121 -50.10 -31.68 34.20
N SER A 122 -51.03 -31.15 35.01
CA SER A 122 -51.20 -31.24 36.48
C SER A 122 -50.00 -31.08 37.47
N ALA A 123 -50.13 -30.07 38.34
CA ALA A 123 -49.65 -30.00 39.73
C ALA A 123 -50.40 -31.05 40.63
N PRO A 124 -50.12 -31.30 41.94
CA PRO A 124 -49.98 -30.26 42.99
C PRO A 124 -49.19 -30.61 44.31
N LYS A 125 -49.15 -29.61 45.23
CA LYS A 125 -48.96 -29.66 46.73
C LYS A 125 -47.53 -29.95 47.25
N ARG A 126 -47.04 -29.46 48.41
CA ARG A 126 -47.50 -28.60 49.52
C ARG A 126 -46.26 -28.25 50.39
N VAL A 127 -46.18 -27.00 50.86
CA VAL A 127 -46.04 -26.54 52.27
C VAL A 127 -45.25 -27.40 53.29
N ARG A 128 -44.22 -26.75 53.87
CA ARG A 128 -43.58 -26.83 55.21
C ARG A 128 -42.94 -28.15 55.67
N GLU A 129 -41.67 -28.07 56.04
CA GLU A 129 -41.16 -27.93 57.42
C GLU A 129 -39.98 -26.95 57.44
#